data_AF-A0A9W5QM73-F1
#
_entry.id   AF-A0A9W5QM73-F1
#
_cell.length_a   1.000
_cell.length_b   1.000
_cell.length_c   1.000
_cell.angle_alpha   90.00
_cell.angle_beta   90.00
_cell.angle_gamma   90.00
#
_symmetry.space_group_name_H-M   'P 1'
#
loop_
_entity.id
_entity.type
_entity.pdbx_description
1 polymer ?
#
loop_
_entity_poly.entity_id
_entity_poly.type
_entity_poly.pdbx_seq_one_letter_code
_entity_poly.pdbx_strand_id
1 'polypeptide(L)'
;MLEVVRQDYIRTARAKGLKEKTVIYKHALKNAILPAITLLAFELPGLFSGAIIIEQIFNWPGIGNIQLEALNFRDYTVLMAFTMFLSCLTIVSNFLADIVYAVVDPRIRLK
;
A
#
# COMPACT_ATOMS: atom_id res chain seq x y z
N MET A 1 0.79 -15.60 2.62
CA MET A 1 1.13 -16.87 1.92
C MET A 1 0.81 -18.11 2.75
N LEU A 2 1.34 -18.26 3.97
CA LEU A 2 1.12 -19.46 4.80
C LEU A 2 -0.36 -19.79 5.07
N GLU A 3 -1.18 -18.78 5.36
CA GLU A 3 -2.62 -18.96 5.57
C GLU A 3 -3.36 -19.33 4.28
N VAL A 4 -2.97 -18.71 3.16
CA VAL A 4 -3.58 -18.93 1.82
C VAL A 4 -3.32 -20.35 1.32
N VAL A 5 -2.13 -20.91 1.57
CA VAL A 5 -1.78 -22.28 1.20
C VAL A 5 -2.58 -23.34 1.96
N ARG A 6 -3.10 -23.00 3.15
CA ARG A 6 -3.94 -23.90 3.95
C ARG A 6 -5.42 -23.89 3.58
N GLN A 7 -5.85 -23.00 2.68
CA GLN A 7 -7.25 -22.87 2.28
C GLN A 7 -7.72 -24.07 1.42
N ASP A 8 -9.01 -24.42 1.53
CA ASP A 8 -9.56 -25.63 0.93
C ASP A 8 -9.58 -25.63 -0.61
N TYR A 9 -9.60 -24.46 -1.26
CA TYR A 9 -9.44 -24.39 -2.72
C TYR A 9 -8.03 -24.77 -3.19
N ILE A 10 -7.00 -24.58 -2.35
CA ILE A 10 -5.62 -25.03 -2.64
C ILE A 10 -5.50 -26.54 -2.46
N ARG A 11 -6.14 -27.10 -1.43
CA ARG A 11 -6.26 -28.55 -1.25
C ARG A 11 -6.98 -29.20 -2.43
N THR A 12 -8.05 -28.58 -2.91
CA THR A 12 -8.80 -29.04 -4.09
C THR A 12 -7.94 -28.97 -5.35
N ALA A 13 -7.16 -27.89 -5.53
CA ALA A 13 -6.22 -27.78 -6.66
C ALA A 13 -5.13 -28.87 -6.63
N ARG A 14 -4.62 -29.21 -5.44
CA ARG A 14 -3.67 -30.32 -5.25
C ARG A 14 -4.32 -31.69 -5.50
N ALA A 15 -5.55 -31.90 -5.03
CA ALA A 15 -6.31 -33.14 -5.26
C ALA A 15 -6.65 -33.37 -6.74
N LYS A 16 -6.76 -32.30 -7.54
CA LYS A 16 -6.90 -32.37 -9.01
C LYS A 16 -5.61 -32.74 -9.75
N GLY A 17 -4.49 -32.99 -9.05
CA GLY A 17 -3.22 -33.41 -9.67
C GLY A 17 -2.44 -32.27 -10.35
N LEU A 18 -2.74 -31.01 -10.05
CA LEU A 18 -2.00 -29.87 -10.61
C LEU A 18 -0.56 -29.85 -10.07
N LYS A 19 0.42 -29.57 -10.95
CA LYS A 19 1.83 -29.39 -10.55
C LYS A 19 1.93 -28.31 -9.48
N GLU A 20 2.72 -28.56 -8.43
CA GLU A 20 2.86 -27.70 -7.26
C GLU A 20 3.27 -26.25 -7.61
N LYS A 21 4.13 -26.08 -8.63
CA LYS A 21 4.46 -24.76 -9.17
C LYS A 21 3.22 -23.99 -9.66
N THR A 22 2.29 -24.66 -10.33
CA THR A 22 1.04 -24.03 -10.80
C THR A 22 0.14 -23.66 -9.63
N VAL A 23 0.07 -24.51 -8.60
CA VAL A 23 -0.72 -24.24 -7.39
C VAL A 23 -0.18 -23.00 -6.66
N ILE A 24 1.14 -22.89 -6.50
CA ILE A 24 1.77 -21.76 -5.81
C ILE A 24 1.63 -20.47 -6.63
N TYR A 25 2.09 -20.43 -7.88
CA TYR A 25 2.12 -19.19 -8.66
C TYR A 25 0.74 -18.73 -9.13
N LYS A 26 -0.14 -19.66 -9.51
CA LYS A 26 -1.44 -19.29 -10.11
C LYS A 26 -2.56 -19.18 -9.08
N HIS A 27 -2.55 -20.00 -8.02
CA HIS A 27 -3.64 -20.05 -7.05
C HIS A 27 -3.29 -19.42 -5.69
N ALA A 28 -2.09 -19.65 -5.15
CA ALA A 28 -1.71 -19.10 -3.85
C ALA A 28 -1.22 -17.64 -3.95
N LEU A 29 -0.32 -17.34 -4.88
CA LEU A 29 0.37 -16.05 -4.96
C LEU A 29 -0.59 -14.89 -5.25
N LYS A 30 -1.52 -15.06 -6.18
CA LYS A 30 -2.51 -14.03 -6.54
C LYS A 30 -3.39 -13.60 -5.37
N ASN A 31 -3.77 -14.55 -4.50
CA ASN A 31 -4.60 -14.24 -3.33
C ASN A 31 -3.75 -13.76 -2.15
N ALA A 32 -2.51 -14.23 -2.05
CA ALA A 32 -1.60 -13.85 -0.98
C ALA A 32 -0.96 -12.47 -1.15
N ILE A 33 -0.95 -11.91 -2.36
CA ILE A 33 -0.38 -10.58 -2.63
C ILE A 33 -1.39 -9.44 -2.35
N LEU A 34 -2.69 -9.74 -2.24
CA LEU A 34 -3.72 -8.72 -1.98
C LEU A 34 -3.43 -7.92 -0.70
N PRO A 35 -3.15 -8.55 0.47
CA PRO A 35 -2.82 -7.80 1.67
C PRO A 35 -1.53 -6.97 1.54
N ALA A 36 -0.56 -7.45 0.76
CA ALA A 36 0.69 -6.75 0.52
C ALA A 36 0.48 -5.48 -0.31
N ILE A 37 -0.43 -5.50 -1.30
CA ILE A 37 -0.78 -4.33 -2.10
C ILE A 37 -1.41 -3.25 -1.23
N THR A 38 -2.36 -3.60 -0.35
CA THR A 38 -2.93 -2.64 0.61
C THR A 38 -1.86 -2.01 1.49
N LEU A 39 -0.95 -2.82 2.03
CA LEU A 39 0.14 -2.31 2.87
C LEU A 39 1.00 -1.31 2.09
N LEU A 40 1.42 -1.66 0.87
CA LEU A 40 2.20 -0.78 0.02
C LEU A 40 1.47 0.52 -0.34
N ALA A 41 0.14 0.48 -0.47
CA ALA A 41 -0.65 1.68 -0.71
C ALA A 41 -0.64 2.66 0.47
N PHE A 42 -0.58 2.15 1.71
CA PHE A 42 -0.46 2.98 2.90
C PHE A 42 0.96 3.47 3.16
N GLU A 43 1.98 2.73 2.71
CA GLU A 43 3.38 3.13 2.84
C GLU A 43 3.69 4.45 2.10
N LEU A 44 3.05 4.73 0.95
CA LEU A 44 3.27 5.97 0.21
C LEU A 44 3.01 7.24 1.07
N PRO A 45 1.81 7.47 1.62
CA PRO A 45 1.59 8.58 2.56
C PRO A 45 2.37 8.43 3.87
N GLY A 46 2.60 7.19 4.32
CA GLY A 46 3.43 6.91 5.49
C GLY A 46 4.85 7.44 5.35
N LEU A 47 5.47 7.31 4.17
CA LEU A 47 6.81 7.77 3.88
C LEU A 47 6.93 9.29 3.98
N PHE A 48 5.96 10.06 3.46
CA PHE A 48 5.97 11.51 3.57
C PHE A 48 5.79 11.99 5.01
N SER A 49 4.97 11.28 5.81
CA SER A 49 4.82 11.58 7.24
C SER A 49 6.06 11.21 8.07
N GLY A 50 6.68 10.05 7.77
CA GLY A 50 7.89 9.57 8.45
C GLY A 50 9.16 10.31 8.03
N ALA A 51 9.21 10.85 6.82
CA ALA A 51 10.35 11.60 6.29
C ALA A 51 10.71 12.82 7.15
N ILE A 52 9.73 13.40 7.85
CA ILE A 52 9.92 14.53 8.78
C ILE A 52 11.01 14.23 9.82
N ILE A 53 11.04 13.00 10.35
CA ILE A 53 12.03 12.60 11.37
C ILE A 53 13.43 12.57 10.76
N ILE A 54 13.57 12.06 9.54
CA ILE A 54 14.84 11.97 8.83
C ILE A 54 15.33 13.37 8.46
N GLU A 55 14.45 14.23 7.95
CA GLU A 55 14.76 15.63 7.64
C GLU A 55 15.28 16.37 8.87
N GLN A 56 14.68 16.14 10.04
CA GLN A 56 15.10 16.75 11.30
C GLN A 56 16.48 16.28 11.78
N ILE A 57 16.78 14.98 11.65
CA ILE A 57 18.06 14.42 12.10
C ILE A 57 19.21 14.87 11.18
N PHE A 58 18.96 14.88 9.87
CA PHE A 58 20.00 15.17 8.87
C PHE A 58 20.06 16.67 8.48
N ASN A 59 19.24 17.53 9.07
CA ASN A 59 19.08 18.94 8.66
C ASN A 59 18.90 19.11 7.14
N TRP A 60 18.18 18.17 6.52
CA TRP A 60 17.90 18.22 5.09
C TRP A 60 16.73 19.18 4.85
N PRO A 61 16.87 20.22 4.01
CA PRO A 61 15.81 21.19 3.76
C PRO A 61 14.69 20.54 2.92
N GLY A 62 13.63 20.08 3.59
CA GLY A 62 12.47 19.45 2.99
C GLY A 62 11.14 20.03 3.46
N ILE A 63 10.04 19.46 2.94
CA ILE A 63 8.68 19.92 3.23
C ILE A 63 8.29 19.62 4.70
N GLY A 64 8.86 18.57 5.29
CA GLY A 64 8.63 18.22 6.69
C GLY A 64 9.18 19.25 7.65
N ASN A 65 10.35 19.83 7.35
CA ASN A 65 10.90 20.94 8.14
C ASN A 65 9.96 22.16 8.15
N ILE A 66 9.41 22.53 7.00
CA ILE A 66 8.43 23.62 6.86
C ILE A 66 7.17 23.34 7.71
N GLN A 67 6.71 22.09 7.73
CA GLN A 67 5.56 21.69 8.55
C GLN A 67 5.85 21.83 10.05
N LEU A 68 7.05 21.44 10.50
CA LEU A 68 7.47 21.60 11.90
C LEU A 68 7.59 23.07 12.30
N GLU A 69 8.13 23.90 11.41
CA GLU A 69 8.21 25.34 11.63
C GLU A 69 6.80 25.95 11.75
N ALA A 70 5.89 25.61 10.82
CA ALA A 70 4.49 26.03 10.87
C ALA A 70 3.79 25.58 12.17
N LEU A 71 4.12 24.40 12.69
CA LEU A 71 3.59 23.92 13.97
C LEU A 71 4.06 24.77 15.15
N ASN A 72 5.32 25.20 15.15
CA ASN A 72 5.87 26.07 16.19
C ASN A 72 5.27 27.49 16.15
N PHE A 73 5.10 28.05 14.95
CA PHE A 73 4.49 29.37 14.75
C PHE A 73 2.94 29.33 14.76
N ARG A 74 2.34 28.15 14.91
CA ARG A 74 0.88 27.92 14.85
C ARG A 74 0.25 28.46 13.57
N ASP A 75 0.95 28.32 12.45
CA ASP A 75 0.41 28.64 11.13
C ASP A 75 -0.52 27.50 10.68
N TYR A 76 -1.80 27.65 11.00
CA TYR A 76 -2.83 26.69 10.64
C TYR A 76 -3.03 26.59 9.12
N THR A 77 -2.73 27.64 8.35
CA THR A 77 -2.90 27.63 6.89
C THR A 77 -1.91 26.66 6.25
N VAL A 78 -0.65 26.71 6.65
CA VAL A 78 0.39 25.79 6.16
C VAL A 78 0.12 24.36 6.60
N LEU A 79 -0.28 24.14 7.86
CA LEU A 79 -0.65 22.81 8.36
C LEU A 79 -1.84 22.20 7.59
N MET A 80 -2.84 23.02 7.27
CA MET A 80 -4.01 22.56 6.51
C MET A 80 -3.63 22.25 5.05
N ALA A 81 -2.77 23.06 4.43
CA ALA A 81 -2.25 22.79 3.09
C ALA A 81 -1.47 21.47 3.03
N PHE A 82 -0.60 21.22 4.02
CA PHE A 82 0.14 19.96 4.12
C PHE A 82 -0.80 18.75 4.33
N THR A 83 -1.80 18.89 5.20
CA THR A 83 -2.80 17.84 5.46
C THR A 83 -3.61 17.52 4.20
N MET A 84 -3.98 18.55 3.44
CA MET A 84 -4.70 18.39 2.17
C MET A 84 -3.83 17.72 1.10
N PHE A 85 -2.54 18.07 1.05
CA PHE A 85 -1.56 17.38 0.19
C PHE A 85 -1.46 15.89 0.52
N LEU A 86 -1.31 15.54 1.81
CA LEU A 86 -1.22 14.15 2.26
C LEU A 86 -2.52 13.37 1.99
N SER A 87 -3.66 14.03 2.13
CA SER A 87 -4.97 13.46 1.80
C SER A 87 -5.10 13.15 0.30
N CYS A 88 -4.65 14.07 -0.57
CA CYS A 88 -4.60 13.85 -2.01
C CYS A 88 -3.69 12.65 -2.36
N LEU A 89 -2.50 12.59 -1.77
CA LEU A 89 -1.57 11.48 -1.95
C LEU A 89 -2.19 10.14 -1.49
N THR A 90 -2.95 10.16 -0.40
CA THR A 90 -3.65 8.97 0.12
C THR A 90 -4.71 8.48 -0.87
N ILE A 91 -5.49 9.39 -1.46
CA ILE A 91 -6.49 9.04 -2.48
C ILE A 91 -5.80 8.46 -3.71
N VAL A 92 -4.72 9.08 -4.18
CA VAL A 92 -3.94 8.59 -5.33
C VAL A 92 -3.36 7.20 -5.04
N SER A 93 -2.82 6.98 -3.84
CA SER A 93 -2.24 5.69 -3.45
C SER A 93 -3.28 4.58 -3.36
N ASN A 94 -4.47 4.88 -2.82
CA ASN A 94 -5.59 3.92 -2.82
C ASN A 94 -6.08 3.63 -4.24
N PHE A 95 -6.18 4.64 -5.10
CA PHE A 95 -6.56 4.46 -6.50
C PHE A 95 -5.56 3.58 -7.26
N LEU A 96 -4.25 3.77 -7.03
CA LEU A 96 -3.20 2.87 -7.53
C LEU A 96 -3.39 1.45 -7.01
N ALA A 97 -3.72 1.26 -5.73
CA ALA A 97 -4.00 -0.04 -5.16
C ALA A 97 -5.16 -0.75 -5.86
N ASP A 98 -6.25 -0.01 -6.12
CA ASP A 98 -7.44 -0.52 -6.82
C ASP A 98 -7.12 -0.96 -8.26
N ILE A 99 -6.29 -0.19 -8.98
CA ILE A 99 -5.80 -0.59 -10.31
C ILE A 99 -4.99 -1.88 -10.22
N VAL A 100 -4.08 -1.98 -9.25
CA VAL A 100 -3.26 -3.19 -9.06
C VAL A 100 -4.15 -4.39 -8.68
N TYR A 101 -5.19 -4.19 -7.88
CA TYR A 101 -6.19 -5.22 -7.60
C TYR A 101 -6.89 -5.71 -8.86
N ALA A 102 -7.33 -4.79 -9.73
CA ALA A 102 -7.97 -5.16 -10.99
C ALA A 102 -7.05 -5.95 -11.93
N VAL A 103 -5.74 -5.67 -11.92
CA VAL A 103 -4.76 -6.41 -12.74
C VAL A 103 -4.44 -7.79 -12.15
N VAL A 104 -4.30 -7.89 -10.82
CA VAL A 104 -3.91 -9.13 -10.14
C VAL A 104 -5.07 -10.12 -10.07
N ASP A 105 -6.28 -9.65 -9.76
CA ASP A 105 -7.48 -10.47 -9.65
C ASP A 105 -8.41 -10.35 -10.87
N PRO A 106 -8.34 -11.30 -11.83
CA PRO A 106 -9.22 -11.32 -12.99
C PRO A 106 -10.69 -11.65 -12.64
N ARG A 107 -11.05 -11.93 -11.38
CA ARG A 107 -12.45 -12.10 -10.94
C ARG A 107 -13.20 -10.77 -10.82
N ILE A 108 -12.48 -9.65 -10.72
CA ILE A 108 -13.06 -8.29 -10.66
C ILE A 108 -13.43 -7.79 -12.07
N ARG A 109 -13.03 -8.50 -13.14
CA ARG A 109 -13.58 -8.27 -14.49
C ARG A 109 -15.05 -8.68 -14.51
N LEU A 110 -15.92 -7.72 -14.17
CA LEU A 110 -17.30 -7.71 -14.65
C LEU A 110 -17.24 -7.79 -16.19
N LYS A 111 -17.83 -8.86 -16.72
CA LYS A 111 -18.09 -9.01 -18.15
C LYS A 111 -19.07 -7.95 -18.62
#